data_AF-A0A8X6LLU1-F1
#
_entry.id   AF-A0A8X6LLU1-F1
#
_cell.length_a   1.000
_cell.length_b   1.000
_cell.length_c   1.000
_cell.angle_alpha   90.00
_cell.angle_beta   90.00
_cell.angle_gamma   90.00
#
_symmetry.space_group_name_H-M   'P 1'
#
loop_
_entity.id
_entity.type
_entity.pdbx_description
1 polymer ?
#
loop_
_entity_poly.entity_id
_entity_poly.type
_entity_poly.pdbx_seq_one_letter_code
_entity_poly.pdbx_strand_id
1 'polypeptide(L)'
;MIHSEVRNASPRLSRFLNWEHLRLDLLEVLDTPVHVCQSPTYRAEIVQRIMSLLASYKKEREVPPDPNLMELCSAVLLNFREWDKLIELEHKVDFYIQFAKVIANVCKEVSNKAGRSATKELWDTILPIFNNPVSNQHKRTASGMSKDSPRESTSAIMNRTQLFQFVKKLKDVLVLGIIISCLGKFYNILKDDSNGEIFLEYQTLWPTVISNSNVFNMMAVGEVFQNTLHHALSIHPTHTAWLRTKGDVMYVQGHYASALMYYLSAAMVSSDFFSLPLPKAIFDDLQYKHMIHCCTKLQNHTQASVLHQFLEEPNYSMAFKALGERVCNDSCDTYYSCIWDITLLEFLVNHHTKRGETDCRQHVIQLIGQLELNSNNNEEIQREAASLRKGWFLRAMAKQYL
;
A
#
# COMPACT_ATOMS: atom_id res chain seq x y z
N MET A 1 -21.80 28.34 -32.10
CA MET A 1 -23.13 28.92 -32.34
C MET A 1 -23.97 28.99 -31.07
N ILE A 2 -24.23 27.88 -30.37
CA ILE A 2 -25.00 27.87 -29.11
C ILE A 2 -24.34 28.71 -27.99
N HIS A 3 -23.02 28.62 -27.83
CA HIS A 3 -22.27 29.36 -26.80
C HIS A 3 -22.36 30.89 -26.98
N SER A 4 -22.32 31.38 -28.22
CA SER A 4 -22.43 32.81 -28.54
C SER A 4 -23.85 33.35 -28.36
N GLU A 5 -24.87 32.55 -28.64
CA GLU A 5 -26.28 32.93 -28.46
C GLU A 5 -26.67 32.98 -26.98
N VAL A 6 -26.20 32.00 -26.19
CA VAL A 6 -26.46 31.93 -24.74
C VAL A 6 -25.72 33.01 -23.95
N ARG A 7 -24.48 33.35 -24.35
CA ARG A 7 -23.69 34.43 -23.73
C ARG A 7 -24.39 35.79 -23.81
N ASN A 8 -25.18 36.02 -24.86
CA ASN A 8 -25.95 37.24 -25.05
C ASN A 8 -27.32 37.23 -24.35
N ALA A 9 -27.86 36.05 -24.02
CA ALA A 9 -29.20 35.90 -23.43
C ALA A 9 -29.21 35.84 -21.89
N SER A 10 -28.19 35.24 -21.26
CA SER A 10 -28.06 35.21 -19.79
C SER A 10 -26.62 34.93 -19.34
N PRO A 11 -25.97 35.87 -18.63
CA PRO A 11 -24.63 35.67 -18.06
C PRO A 11 -24.54 34.48 -17.10
N ARG A 12 -25.64 34.15 -16.41
CA ARG A 12 -25.72 32.98 -15.52
C ARG A 12 -25.67 31.67 -16.32
N LEU A 13 -26.42 31.56 -17.41
CA LEU A 13 -26.46 30.35 -18.23
C LEU A 13 -25.11 30.09 -18.93
N SER A 14 -24.45 31.14 -19.41
CA SER A 14 -23.09 31.02 -19.97
C SER A 14 -22.06 30.48 -18.96
N ARG A 15 -22.20 30.82 -17.67
CA ARG A 15 -21.33 30.26 -16.62
C ARG A 15 -21.60 28.80 -16.34
N PHE A 16 -22.87 28.39 -16.23
CA PHE A 16 -23.21 26.98 -16.08
C PHE A 16 -22.67 26.14 -17.23
N LEU A 17 -22.75 26.64 -18.47
CA LEU A 17 -22.13 25.96 -19.62
C LEU A 17 -20.60 25.86 -19.49
N ASN A 18 -19.91 26.88 -18.97
CA ASN A 18 -18.48 26.82 -18.73
C ASN A 18 -18.11 25.83 -17.61
N TRP A 19 -18.94 25.73 -16.58
CA TRP A 19 -18.76 24.76 -15.50
C TRP A 19 -18.96 23.33 -16.00
N GLU A 20 -19.97 23.07 -16.82
CA GLU A 20 -20.19 21.76 -17.44
C GLU A 20 -19.10 21.41 -18.46
N HIS A 21 -18.62 22.37 -19.25
CA HIS A 21 -17.44 22.13 -20.11
C HIS A 21 -16.22 21.72 -19.27
N LEU A 22 -15.91 22.48 -18.21
CA LEU A 22 -14.81 22.14 -17.33
C LEU A 22 -15.03 20.76 -16.69
N ARG A 23 -16.25 20.43 -16.27
CA ARG A 23 -16.58 19.11 -15.74
C ARG A 23 -16.22 17.99 -16.72
N LEU A 24 -16.58 18.13 -17.99
CA LEU A 24 -16.25 17.15 -19.03
C LEU A 24 -14.73 17.01 -19.18
N ASP A 25 -14.00 18.13 -19.23
CA ASP A 25 -12.54 18.09 -19.35
C ASP A 25 -11.89 17.43 -18.12
N LEU A 26 -12.39 17.68 -16.91
CA LEU A 26 -11.89 17.04 -15.69
C LEU A 26 -12.17 15.53 -15.70
N LEU A 27 -13.34 15.10 -16.16
CA LEU A 27 -13.66 13.68 -16.32
C LEU A 27 -12.75 13.03 -17.35
N GLU A 28 -12.49 13.68 -18.49
CA GLU A 28 -11.55 13.21 -19.49
C GLU A 28 -10.14 13.04 -18.92
N VAL A 29 -9.65 14.00 -18.13
CA VAL A 29 -8.37 13.89 -17.40
C VAL A 29 -8.36 12.68 -16.45
N LEU A 30 -9.47 12.44 -15.76
CA LEU A 30 -9.61 11.33 -14.82
C LEU A 30 -9.83 9.96 -15.48
N ASP A 31 -10.24 9.90 -16.75
CA ASP A 31 -10.32 8.65 -17.51
C ASP A 31 -9.03 8.37 -18.28
N THR A 32 -8.29 9.42 -18.64
CA THR A 32 -7.05 9.29 -19.42
C THR A 32 -5.92 8.66 -18.59
N PRO A 33 -5.15 7.70 -19.12
CA PRO A 33 -4.01 7.11 -18.41
C PRO A 33 -2.96 8.16 -18.02
N VAL A 34 -2.32 7.98 -16.85
CA VAL A 34 -1.36 8.95 -16.27
C VAL A 34 -0.23 9.33 -17.23
N HIS A 35 0.22 8.38 -18.06
CA HIS A 35 1.30 8.59 -19.03
C HIS A 35 0.87 9.44 -20.25
N VAL A 36 -0.43 9.52 -20.55
CA VAL A 36 -0.97 10.29 -21.68
C VAL A 36 -1.21 11.75 -21.28
N CYS A 37 -1.58 12.02 -20.02
CA CYS A 37 -1.77 13.37 -19.49
C CYS A 37 -0.45 14.15 -19.28
N GLN A 38 0.65 13.84 -19.96
CA GLN A 38 1.97 14.42 -19.67
C GLN A 38 2.24 15.78 -20.33
N SER A 39 1.38 16.24 -21.24
CA SER A 39 1.56 17.55 -21.89
C SER A 39 1.52 18.69 -20.85
N PRO A 40 2.63 19.43 -20.64
CA PRO A 40 2.68 20.51 -19.65
C PRO A 40 1.71 21.64 -19.97
N THR A 41 1.50 21.93 -21.25
CA THR A 41 0.59 23.00 -21.71
C THR A 41 -0.87 22.67 -21.41
N TYR A 42 -1.29 21.44 -21.70
CA TYR A 42 -2.65 20.96 -21.40
C TYR A 42 -2.92 20.97 -19.89
N ARG A 43 -1.96 20.51 -19.07
CA ARG A 43 -2.07 20.60 -17.61
C ARG A 43 -2.24 22.04 -17.14
N ALA A 44 -1.40 22.95 -17.63
CA ALA A 44 -1.46 24.36 -17.23
C ALA A 44 -2.81 25.00 -17.58
N GLU A 45 -3.37 24.69 -18.76
CA GLU A 45 -4.68 25.17 -19.19
C GLU A 45 -5.80 24.67 -18.27
N ILE A 46 -5.85 23.37 -17.97
CA ILE A 46 -6.84 22.77 -17.07
C ILE A 46 -6.74 23.41 -15.68
N VAL A 47 -5.53 23.54 -15.14
CA VAL A 47 -5.32 24.16 -13.82
C VAL A 47 -5.76 25.62 -13.82
N GLN A 48 -5.44 26.39 -14.87
CA GLN A 48 -5.90 27.78 -14.97
C GLN A 48 -7.43 27.88 -14.98
N ARG A 49 -8.11 26.97 -15.67
CA ARG A 49 -9.58 26.92 -15.70
C ARG A 49 -10.19 26.56 -14.34
N ILE A 50 -9.60 25.60 -13.61
CA ILE A 50 -9.98 25.29 -12.23
C ILE A 50 -9.82 26.52 -11.35
N MET A 51 -8.65 27.18 -11.37
CA MET A 51 -8.40 28.35 -10.54
C MET A 51 -9.33 29.53 -10.86
N SER A 52 -9.65 29.73 -12.14
CA SER A 52 -10.65 30.72 -12.56
C SER A 52 -12.04 30.42 -12.01
N LEU A 53 -12.44 29.14 -11.99
CA LEU A 53 -13.71 28.71 -11.42
C LEU A 53 -13.75 28.95 -9.90
N LEU A 54 -12.71 28.54 -9.17
CA LEU A 54 -12.62 28.74 -7.72
C LEU A 54 -12.63 30.22 -7.34
N ALA A 55 -11.94 31.06 -8.12
CA ALA A 55 -11.98 32.51 -7.94
C ALA A 55 -13.36 33.11 -8.24
N SER A 56 -14.12 32.53 -9.16
CA SER A 56 -15.49 32.98 -9.47
C SER A 56 -16.46 32.69 -8.33
N TYR A 57 -16.37 31.52 -7.69
CA TYR A 57 -17.19 31.17 -6.53
C TYR A 57 -16.96 32.12 -5.34
N LYS A 58 -15.73 32.60 -5.14
CA LYS A 58 -15.43 33.59 -4.09
C LYS A 58 -16.26 34.88 -4.23
N LYS A 59 -16.54 35.29 -5.47
CA LYS A 59 -17.20 36.56 -5.77
C LYS A 59 -18.73 36.48 -5.62
N GLU A 60 -19.31 35.29 -5.66
CA GLU A 60 -20.76 35.13 -5.78
C GLU A 60 -21.34 34.42 -4.56
N ARG A 61 -22.14 35.17 -3.78
CA ARG A 61 -22.84 34.63 -2.60
C ARG A 61 -24.13 33.88 -2.94
N GLU A 62 -24.62 33.96 -4.19
CA GLU A 62 -25.97 33.54 -4.56
C GLU A 62 -26.08 32.12 -5.11
N VAL A 63 -24.98 31.50 -5.57
CA VAL A 63 -25.00 30.13 -6.11
C VAL A 63 -23.99 29.26 -5.34
N PRO A 64 -24.45 28.24 -4.59
CA PRO A 64 -23.54 27.34 -3.90
C PRO A 64 -22.69 26.55 -4.91
N PRO A 65 -21.43 26.22 -4.56
CA PRO A 65 -20.60 25.39 -5.41
C PRO A 65 -21.20 23.99 -5.60
N ASP A 66 -21.15 23.46 -6.83
CA ASP A 66 -21.54 22.06 -7.11
C ASP A 66 -20.52 21.13 -6.43
N PRO A 67 -20.91 20.35 -5.41
CA PRO A 67 -19.99 19.49 -4.67
C PRO A 67 -19.26 18.49 -5.57
N ASN A 68 -19.90 18.03 -6.66
CA ASN A 68 -19.26 17.10 -7.60
C ASN A 68 -18.14 17.79 -8.39
N LEU A 69 -18.34 19.04 -8.78
CA LEU A 69 -17.32 19.80 -9.50
C LEU A 69 -16.14 20.15 -8.58
N MET A 70 -16.41 20.43 -7.31
CA MET A 70 -15.39 20.67 -6.29
C MET A 70 -14.57 19.41 -5.99
N GLU A 71 -15.23 18.26 -5.93
CA GLU A 71 -14.58 16.94 -5.83
C GLU A 71 -13.60 16.72 -6.99
N LEU A 72 -14.07 16.92 -8.23
CA LEU A 72 -13.26 16.74 -9.45
C LEU A 72 -12.07 17.70 -9.49
N CYS A 73 -12.30 19.00 -9.20
CA CYS A 73 -11.23 19.99 -9.15
C CYS A 73 -10.16 19.61 -8.13
N SER A 74 -10.58 19.19 -6.93
CA SER A 74 -9.69 18.79 -5.85
C SER A 74 -8.85 17.56 -6.22
N ALA A 75 -9.48 16.54 -6.81
CA ALA A 75 -8.80 15.32 -7.25
C ALA A 75 -7.79 15.59 -8.37
N VAL A 76 -8.17 16.40 -9.38
CA VAL A 76 -7.28 16.73 -10.51
C VAL A 76 -6.08 17.57 -10.05
N LEU A 77 -6.27 18.56 -9.17
CA LEU A 77 -5.16 19.35 -8.63
C LEU A 77 -4.17 18.48 -7.84
N LEU A 78 -4.66 17.53 -7.04
CA LEU A 78 -3.81 16.56 -6.35
C LEU A 78 -3.04 15.67 -7.33
N ASN A 79 -3.72 15.15 -8.36
CA ASN A 79 -3.11 14.30 -9.39
C ASN A 79 -2.03 15.04 -10.19
N PHE A 80 -2.19 16.35 -10.40
CA PHE A 80 -1.21 17.19 -11.09
C PHE A 80 -0.11 17.74 -10.18
N ARG A 81 -0.13 17.41 -8.88
CA ARG A 81 0.85 17.88 -7.90
C ARG A 81 0.87 19.39 -7.71
N GLU A 82 -0.27 20.03 -7.84
CA GLU A 82 -0.44 21.48 -7.68
C GLU A 82 -0.58 21.85 -6.19
N TRP A 83 0.44 21.50 -5.39
CA TRP A 83 0.41 21.63 -3.94
C TRP A 83 0.25 23.08 -3.50
N ASP A 84 1.07 23.99 -4.04
CA ASP A 84 1.07 25.40 -3.65
C ASP A 84 -0.28 26.06 -3.93
N LYS A 85 -0.84 25.80 -5.11
CA LYS A 85 -2.16 26.32 -5.50
C LYS A 85 -3.25 25.83 -4.56
N LEU A 86 -3.24 24.55 -4.16
CA LEU A 86 -4.20 24.00 -3.19
C LEU A 86 -4.06 24.63 -1.80
N ILE A 87 -2.81 24.88 -1.36
CA ILE A 87 -2.51 25.44 -0.04
C ILE A 87 -2.92 26.91 0.07
N GLU A 88 -2.77 27.67 -1.02
CA GLU A 88 -3.17 29.09 -1.10
C GLU A 88 -4.70 29.30 -1.07
N LEU A 89 -5.50 28.24 -1.31
CA LEU A 89 -6.96 28.34 -1.25
C LEU A 89 -7.45 28.59 0.19
N GLU A 90 -8.46 29.46 0.32
CA GLU A 90 -9.09 29.79 1.61
C GLU A 90 -9.92 28.62 2.16
N HIS A 91 -9.98 28.48 3.49
CA HIS A 91 -10.62 27.34 4.17
C HIS A 91 -12.15 27.25 3.96
N LYS A 92 -12.84 28.31 3.55
CA LYS A 92 -14.31 28.36 3.53
C LYS A 92 -14.98 27.84 2.25
N VAL A 93 -14.21 27.27 1.32
CA VAL A 93 -14.72 27.00 -0.03
C VAL A 93 -15.57 25.72 -0.11
N ASP A 94 -15.03 24.58 0.33
CA ASP A 94 -15.71 23.27 0.28
C ASP A 94 -14.92 22.21 1.09
N PHE A 95 -15.59 21.15 1.55
CA PHE A 95 -14.97 20.10 2.35
C PHE A 95 -13.98 19.22 1.54
N TYR A 96 -14.18 19.03 0.23
CA TYR A 96 -13.21 18.32 -0.62
C TYR A 96 -11.93 19.14 -0.81
N ILE A 97 -12.04 20.46 -0.98
CA ILE A 97 -10.87 21.33 -1.08
C ILE A 97 -10.11 21.38 0.24
N GLN A 98 -10.83 21.49 1.36
CA GLN A 98 -10.21 21.42 2.68
C GLN A 98 -9.43 20.10 2.85
N PHE A 99 -10.05 18.96 2.54
CA PHE A 99 -9.37 17.67 2.61
C PHE A 99 -8.17 17.57 1.66
N ALA A 100 -8.31 18.02 0.42
CA ALA A 100 -7.22 18.03 -0.56
C ALA A 100 -6.07 18.96 -0.14
N LYS A 101 -6.36 20.10 0.47
CA LYS A 101 -5.36 21.01 1.02
C LYS A 101 -4.54 20.36 2.14
N VAL A 102 -5.18 19.63 3.05
CA VAL A 102 -4.49 18.89 4.12
C VAL A 102 -3.57 17.82 3.53
N ILE A 103 -4.04 17.06 2.53
CA ILE A 103 -3.20 16.08 1.82
C ILE A 103 -2.04 16.77 1.10
N ALA A 104 -2.29 17.87 0.40
CA ALA A 104 -1.26 18.63 -0.33
C ALA A 104 -0.16 19.16 0.61
N ASN A 105 -0.53 19.65 1.81
CA ASN A 105 0.42 20.03 2.84
C ASN A 105 1.33 18.86 3.25
N VAL A 106 0.75 17.67 3.50
CA VAL A 106 1.55 16.47 3.83
C VAL A 106 2.45 16.06 2.67
N CYS A 107 1.93 16.06 1.44
CA CYS A 107 2.73 15.74 0.24
C CYS A 107 3.93 16.69 0.09
N LYS A 108 3.72 17.99 0.34
CA LYS A 108 4.76 19.02 0.29
C LYS A 108 5.79 18.84 1.42
N GLU A 109 5.36 18.59 2.66
CA GLU A 109 6.25 18.30 3.80
C GLU A 109 7.12 17.07 3.54
N VAL A 110 6.53 15.96 3.06
CA VAL A 110 7.23 14.71 2.72
C VAL A 110 8.23 14.92 1.59
N SER A 111 7.84 15.64 0.53
CA SER A 111 8.73 15.94 -0.61
C SER A 111 9.92 16.80 -0.21
N ASN A 112 9.72 17.76 0.71
CA ASN A 112 10.75 18.69 1.17
C ASN A 112 11.52 18.19 2.41
N LYS A 113 11.19 17.01 2.94
CA LYS A 113 11.75 16.44 4.18
C LYS A 113 11.69 17.41 5.38
N ALA A 114 10.61 18.19 5.50
CA ALA A 114 10.47 19.25 6.50
C ALA A 114 9.17 19.13 7.30
N GLY A 115 9.25 19.29 8.64
CA GLY A 115 8.08 19.37 9.53
C GLY A 115 7.30 18.06 9.74
N ARG A 116 6.37 18.08 10.70
CA ARG A 116 5.34 17.03 10.93
C ARG A 116 3.99 17.64 11.34
N SER A 117 3.79 18.92 11.06
CA SER A 117 2.57 19.64 11.45
C SER A 117 1.38 19.16 10.65
N ALA A 118 1.55 19.01 9.33
CA ALA A 118 0.47 18.61 8.45
C ALA A 118 0.07 17.14 8.63
N THR A 119 1.01 16.26 9.01
CA THR A 119 0.70 14.83 9.21
C THR A 119 -0.30 14.63 10.35
N LYS A 120 -0.16 15.41 11.43
CA LYS A 120 -1.12 15.40 12.54
C LYS A 120 -2.49 15.92 12.10
N GLU A 121 -2.54 17.00 11.33
CA GLU A 121 -3.79 17.55 10.80
C GLU A 121 -4.54 16.52 9.93
N LEU A 122 -3.84 15.82 9.04
CA LEU A 122 -4.44 14.76 8.23
C LEU A 122 -4.96 13.59 9.09
N TRP A 123 -4.17 13.17 10.07
CA TRP A 123 -4.57 12.13 11.02
C TRP A 123 -5.84 12.49 11.76
N ASP A 124 -5.88 13.68 12.37
CA ASP A 124 -7.02 14.18 13.14
C ASP A 124 -8.26 14.43 12.24
N THR A 125 -8.06 14.68 10.95
CA THR A 125 -9.13 14.81 9.94
C THR A 125 -9.73 13.45 9.55
N ILE A 126 -8.92 12.39 9.47
CA ILE A 126 -9.34 11.05 9.04
C ILE A 126 -10.05 10.29 10.17
N LEU A 127 -9.56 10.37 11.42
CA LEU A 127 -10.10 9.58 12.53
C LEU A 127 -11.63 9.70 12.69
N PRO A 128 -12.24 10.91 12.71
CA PRO A 128 -13.67 11.06 12.95
C PRO A 128 -14.56 10.41 11.88
N ILE A 129 -14.06 10.23 10.65
CA ILE A 129 -14.78 9.58 9.53
C ILE A 129 -15.16 8.12 9.89
N PHE A 130 -14.38 7.50 10.78
CA PHE A 130 -14.53 6.09 11.15
C PHE A 130 -15.13 5.86 12.54
N ASN A 131 -15.66 6.90 13.21
CA ASN A 131 -16.39 6.75 14.46
C ASN A 131 -17.58 5.79 14.31
N ASN A 132 -17.85 4.98 15.33
CA ASN A 132 -19.02 4.11 15.38
C ASN A 132 -20.30 4.96 15.51
N PRO A 133 -21.31 4.77 14.65
CA PRO A 133 -22.56 5.53 14.77
C PRO A 133 -23.28 5.24 16.10
N VAL A 134 -23.01 4.09 16.73
CA VAL A 134 -23.65 3.65 17.98
C VAL A 134 -23.05 4.34 19.23
N SER A 135 -21.80 4.85 19.19
CA SER A 135 -21.20 5.51 20.35
C SER A 135 -21.81 6.88 20.67
N ASN A 136 -22.66 7.40 19.77
CA ASN A 136 -23.50 8.58 20.01
C ASN A 136 -24.77 8.28 20.81
N GLN A 137 -24.94 7.06 21.35
CA GLN A 137 -25.96 6.79 22.37
C GLN A 137 -25.58 7.45 23.71
N HIS A 138 -25.87 8.74 23.80
CA HIS A 138 -26.37 9.47 24.97
C HIS A 138 -25.89 8.95 26.33
N LYS A 139 -24.88 9.63 26.92
CA LYS A 139 -24.83 9.78 28.38
C LYS A 139 -26.07 10.57 28.81
N ARG A 140 -27.21 9.89 28.99
CA ARG A 140 -28.41 10.46 29.62
C ARG A 140 -28.05 10.78 31.07
N THR A 141 -28.30 12.00 31.51
CA THR A 141 -28.31 12.32 32.94
C THR A 141 -29.57 11.73 33.59
N ALA A 142 -29.52 11.50 34.90
CA ALA A 142 -30.61 10.93 35.70
C ALA A 142 -31.94 11.71 35.68
N SER A 143 -32.02 12.82 34.93
CA SER A 143 -33.20 13.67 34.73
C SER A 143 -33.89 13.50 33.37
N GLY A 144 -33.42 12.61 32.49
CA GLY A 144 -34.08 12.34 31.21
C GLY A 144 -34.00 13.45 30.16
N MET A 145 -33.28 14.55 30.42
CA MET A 145 -33.03 15.61 29.45
C MET A 145 -31.73 15.37 28.69
N SER A 146 -31.80 15.51 27.36
CA SER A 146 -30.64 15.60 26.47
C SER A 146 -29.73 16.73 26.95
N LYS A 147 -28.47 16.43 27.26
CA LYS A 147 -27.50 17.47 27.58
C LYS A 147 -27.07 18.11 26.26
N ASP A 148 -27.70 19.23 25.89
CA ASP A 148 -27.15 20.15 24.88
C ASP A 148 -25.89 20.79 25.47
N SER A 149 -24.80 20.05 25.42
CA SER A 149 -23.47 20.59 25.60
C SER A 149 -22.87 20.74 24.21
N PRO A 150 -22.60 21.96 23.73
CA PRO A 150 -21.77 22.16 22.55
C PRO A 150 -20.32 21.98 23.01
N ARG A 151 -19.95 20.77 23.44
CA ARG A 151 -18.57 20.34 23.24
C ARG A 151 -18.53 19.98 21.77
N GLU A 152 -17.68 20.65 21.01
CA GLU A 152 -17.32 20.35 19.63
C GLU A 152 -17.22 18.83 19.45
N SER A 153 -18.34 18.19 19.14
CA SER A 153 -18.38 16.87 18.54
C SER A 153 -17.75 17.14 17.20
N THR A 154 -16.45 16.85 17.07
CA THR A 154 -15.67 16.94 15.83
C THR A 154 -16.44 16.18 14.75
N SER A 155 -17.33 16.89 14.06
CA SER A 155 -18.12 16.33 12.99
C SER A 155 -17.15 16.04 11.87
N ALA A 156 -17.12 14.78 11.43
CA ALA A 156 -16.24 14.36 10.35
C ALA A 156 -16.44 15.27 9.15
N ILE A 157 -15.34 15.66 8.50
CA ILE A 157 -15.35 16.52 7.32
C ILE A 157 -16.17 15.91 6.16
N MET A 158 -16.21 14.58 6.09
CA MET A 158 -16.98 13.80 5.12
C MET A 158 -17.32 12.42 5.70
N ASN A 159 -18.24 11.70 5.04
CA ASN A 159 -18.54 10.31 5.38
C ASN A 159 -17.62 9.32 4.64
N ARG A 160 -17.66 8.05 5.08
CA ARG A 160 -16.81 6.97 4.55
C ARG A 160 -16.98 6.74 3.05
N THR A 161 -18.23 6.80 2.57
CA THR A 161 -18.55 6.62 1.15
C THR A 161 -17.98 7.76 0.31
N GLN A 162 -18.12 9.01 0.77
CA GLN A 162 -17.54 10.18 0.11
C GLN A 162 -16.02 10.10 0.04
N LEU A 163 -15.35 9.73 1.14
CA LEU A 163 -13.91 9.52 1.15
C LEU A 163 -13.47 8.51 0.10
N PHE A 164 -14.15 7.36 0.04
CA PHE A 164 -13.79 6.33 -0.92
C PHE A 164 -14.06 6.77 -2.37
N GLN A 165 -15.19 7.42 -2.65
CA GLN A 165 -15.50 7.94 -4.00
C GLN A 165 -14.50 9.00 -4.47
N PHE A 166 -14.00 9.82 -3.54
CA PHE A 166 -12.94 10.78 -3.81
C PHE A 166 -11.62 10.07 -4.11
N VAL A 167 -11.22 9.09 -3.29
CA VAL A 167 -9.99 8.32 -3.47
C VAL A 167 -9.95 7.60 -4.81
N LYS A 168 -11.09 7.08 -5.31
CA LYS A 168 -11.16 6.45 -6.65
C LYS A 168 -10.81 7.39 -7.81
N LYS A 169 -10.82 8.71 -7.60
CA LYS A 169 -10.42 9.72 -8.59
C LYS A 169 -8.93 10.06 -8.51
N LEU A 170 -8.23 9.58 -7.48
CA LEU A 170 -6.81 9.84 -7.28
C LEU A 170 -5.97 8.81 -8.05
N LYS A 171 -4.89 9.30 -8.65
CA LYS A 171 -3.94 8.54 -9.47
C LYS A 171 -2.48 8.83 -9.12
N ASP A 172 -2.17 9.92 -8.42
CA ASP A 172 -0.78 10.20 -8.05
C ASP A 172 -0.25 9.23 -6.98
N VAL A 173 0.97 8.75 -7.19
CA VAL A 173 1.62 7.74 -6.33
C VAL A 173 1.85 8.25 -4.91
N LEU A 174 2.31 9.49 -4.75
CA LEU A 174 2.61 10.04 -3.42
C LEU A 174 1.31 10.26 -2.63
N VAL A 175 0.29 10.83 -3.29
CA VAL A 175 -1.03 11.06 -2.70
C VAL A 175 -1.65 9.74 -2.23
N LEU A 176 -1.72 8.75 -3.11
CA LEU A 176 -2.26 7.43 -2.77
C LEU A 176 -1.42 6.76 -1.68
N GLY A 177 -0.09 6.83 -1.75
CA GLY A 177 0.82 6.26 -0.76
C GLY A 177 0.62 6.86 0.64
N ILE A 178 0.43 8.17 0.75
CA ILE A 178 0.12 8.84 2.03
C ILE A 178 -1.22 8.35 2.59
N ILE A 179 -2.27 8.29 1.76
CA ILE A 179 -3.60 7.84 2.20
C ILE A 179 -3.58 6.37 2.64
N ILE A 180 -2.95 5.49 1.85
CA ILE A 180 -2.76 4.07 2.17
C ILE A 180 -2.00 3.93 3.48
N SER A 181 -0.92 4.68 3.66
CA SER A 181 -0.11 4.62 4.87
C SER A 181 -0.89 5.11 6.10
N CYS A 182 -1.67 6.18 5.99
CA CYS A 182 -2.50 6.69 7.08
C CYS A 182 -3.58 5.66 7.48
N LEU A 183 -4.34 5.15 6.51
CA LEU A 183 -5.40 4.17 6.76
C LEU A 183 -4.83 2.84 7.27
N GLY A 184 -3.72 2.39 6.70
CA GLY A 184 -3.03 1.17 7.12
C GLY A 184 -2.47 1.28 8.53
N LYS A 185 -1.90 2.44 8.91
CA LYS A 185 -1.42 2.65 10.27
C LYS A 185 -2.58 2.63 11.24
N PHE A 186 -3.67 3.31 10.89
CA PHE A 186 -4.88 3.31 11.70
C PHE A 186 -5.40 1.88 11.90
N TYR A 187 -5.46 1.08 10.84
CA TYR A 187 -5.84 -0.32 10.91
C TYR A 187 -4.90 -1.15 11.81
N ASN A 188 -3.58 -1.02 11.65
CA ASN A 188 -2.60 -1.73 12.48
C ASN A 188 -2.78 -1.42 13.97
N ILE A 189 -3.01 -0.15 14.33
CA ILE A 189 -3.24 0.26 15.73
C ILE A 189 -4.53 -0.35 16.29
N LEU A 190 -5.60 -0.38 15.51
CA LEU A 190 -6.88 -0.94 15.96
C LEU A 190 -6.86 -2.47 16.08
N LYS A 191 -6.07 -3.15 15.24
CA LYS A 191 -5.93 -4.60 15.26
C LYS A 191 -5.17 -5.10 16.50
N ASP A 192 -4.23 -4.30 17.00
CA ASP A 192 -3.41 -4.57 18.21
C ASP A 192 -2.75 -5.97 18.22
N ASP A 193 -2.22 -6.39 17.06
CA ASP A 193 -1.55 -7.67 16.85
C ASP A 193 -0.14 -7.44 16.29
N SER A 194 0.87 -7.56 17.16
CA SER A 194 2.28 -7.33 16.82
C SER A 194 2.87 -8.39 15.89
N ASN A 195 2.27 -9.58 15.78
CA ASN A 195 2.80 -10.68 14.96
C ASN A 195 2.34 -10.61 13.50
N GLY A 196 1.47 -9.66 13.16
CA GLY A 196 0.94 -9.46 11.81
C GLY A 196 0.77 -7.99 11.47
N GLU A 197 1.72 -7.15 11.86
CA GLU A 197 1.75 -5.74 11.45
C GLU A 197 1.95 -5.65 9.93
N ILE A 198 1.08 -4.92 9.26
CA ILE A 198 1.16 -4.71 7.81
C ILE A 198 2.24 -3.67 7.51
N PHE A 199 3.12 -3.95 6.56
CA PHE A 199 4.14 -3.01 6.10
C PHE A 199 3.53 -1.76 5.45
N LEU A 200 4.07 -0.58 5.76
CA LEU A 200 3.64 0.70 5.21
C LEU A 200 4.84 1.58 4.85
N GLU A 201 4.92 2.06 3.62
CA GLU A 201 6.04 2.88 3.11
C GLU A 201 6.31 4.14 3.94
N TYR A 202 5.25 4.79 4.43
CA TYR A 202 5.33 6.02 5.23
C TYR A 202 4.92 5.83 6.70
N GLN A 203 5.15 4.64 7.27
CA GLN A 203 4.72 4.28 8.63
C GLN A 203 5.15 5.31 9.71
N THR A 204 6.31 5.94 9.55
CA THR A 204 6.91 6.86 10.52
C THR A 204 6.24 8.24 10.58
N LEU A 205 5.35 8.57 9.64
CA LEU A 205 4.64 9.85 9.62
C LEU A 205 3.55 9.95 10.69
N TRP A 206 3.08 8.80 11.17
CA TRP A 206 1.84 8.68 11.92
C TRP A 206 2.09 8.37 13.40
N PRO A 207 1.16 8.74 14.30
CA PRO A 207 1.18 8.30 15.69
C PRO A 207 1.22 6.77 15.83
N THR A 208 1.81 6.29 16.92
CA THR A 208 1.84 4.86 17.25
C THR A 208 0.67 4.41 18.13
N VAL A 209 -0.03 5.35 18.77
CA VAL A 209 -1.13 5.10 19.71
C VAL A 209 -2.29 6.05 19.40
N ILE A 210 -3.52 5.55 19.56
CA ILE A 210 -4.74 6.34 19.47
C ILE A 210 -5.50 6.25 20.79
N SER A 211 -5.96 7.40 21.29
CA SER A 211 -6.85 7.46 22.45
C SER A 211 -8.25 6.97 22.10
N ASN A 212 -8.86 6.17 22.98
CA ASN A 212 -10.24 5.67 22.82
C ASN A 212 -10.45 4.81 21.55
N SER A 213 -9.56 3.87 21.26
CA SER A 213 -9.63 2.97 20.08
C SER A 213 -11.00 2.30 19.89
N ASN A 214 -11.69 1.97 20.98
CA ASN A 214 -13.03 1.35 21.00
C ASN A 214 -14.13 2.17 20.29
N VAL A 215 -13.92 3.48 20.10
CA VAL A 215 -14.90 4.36 19.43
C VAL A 215 -14.91 4.13 17.92
N PHE A 216 -13.83 3.60 17.35
CA PHE A 216 -13.68 3.46 15.91
C PHE A 216 -14.19 2.11 15.38
N ASN A 217 -14.63 2.12 14.13
CA ASN A 217 -15.07 0.92 13.44
C ASN A 217 -13.90 0.26 12.68
N MET A 218 -13.23 -0.71 13.31
CA MET A 218 -12.09 -1.41 12.72
C MET A 218 -12.40 -2.05 11.35
N MET A 219 -13.59 -2.64 11.21
CA MET A 219 -14.00 -3.28 9.95
C MET A 219 -14.11 -2.27 8.81
N ALA A 220 -14.69 -1.11 9.06
CA ALA A 220 -14.83 -0.06 8.07
C ALA A 220 -13.47 0.58 7.70
N VAL A 221 -12.57 0.75 8.67
CA VAL A 221 -11.19 1.19 8.39
C VAL A 221 -10.50 0.17 7.48
N GLY A 222 -10.59 -1.12 7.83
CA GLY A 222 -10.00 -2.20 7.04
C GLY A 222 -10.57 -2.30 5.63
N GLU A 223 -11.87 -2.07 5.45
CA GLU A 223 -12.52 -2.06 4.14
C GLU A 223 -12.03 -0.89 3.26
N VAL A 224 -12.07 0.34 3.78
CA VAL A 224 -11.63 1.52 3.01
C VAL A 224 -10.13 1.45 2.71
N PHE A 225 -9.31 0.98 3.67
CA PHE A 225 -7.88 0.72 3.46
C PHE A 225 -7.63 -0.26 2.31
N GLN A 226 -8.26 -1.43 2.35
CA GLN A 226 -8.05 -2.47 1.34
C GLN A 226 -8.58 -2.05 -0.04
N ASN A 227 -9.73 -1.36 -0.09
CA ASN A 227 -10.28 -0.86 -1.34
C ASN A 227 -9.40 0.24 -1.94
N THR A 228 -8.82 1.10 -1.09
CA THR A 228 -7.84 2.12 -1.52
C THR A 228 -6.57 1.47 -2.08
N LEU A 229 -6.02 0.47 -1.38
CA LEU A 229 -4.85 -0.28 -1.85
C LEU A 229 -5.12 -1.01 -3.18
N HIS A 230 -6.31 -1.62 -3.32
CA HIS A 230 -6.72 -2.28 -4.55
C HIS A 230 -6.83 -1.29 -5.73
N HIS A 231 -7.44 -0.13 -5.51
CA HIS A 231 -7.51 0.96 -6.49
C HIS A 231 -6.11 1.46 -6.87
N ALA A 232 -5.22 1.63 -5.90
CA ALA A 232 -3.87 2.09 -6.16
C ALA A 232 -3.07 1.08 -7.01
N LEU A 233 -3.19 -0.22 -6.72
CA LEU A 233 -2.56 -1.29 -7.51
C LEU A 233 -3.20 -1.49 -8.90
N SER A 234 -4.46 -1.13 -9.11
CA SER A 234 -5.05 -1.17 -10.46
C SER A 234 -4.49 -0.07 -11.38
N ILE A 235 -4.03 1.05 -10.79
CA ILE A 235 -3.39 2.15 -11.52
C ILE A 235 -1.88 1.93 -11.64
N HIS A 236 -1.21 1.52 -10.55
CA HIS A 236 0.24 1.28 -10.49
C HIS A 236 0.54 -0.17 -10.07
N PRO A 237 0.35 -1.14 -10.96
CA PRO A 237 0.46 -2.57 -10.63
C PRO A 237 1.88 -3.01 -10.26
N THR A 238 2.89 -2.23 -10.64
CA THR A 238 4.31 -2.51 -10.39
C THR A 238 4.85 -1.79 -9.14
N HIS A 239 4.00 -1.15 -8.33
CA HIS A 239 4.46 -0.45 -7.13
C HIS A 239 4.86 -1.45 -6.03
N THR A 240 6.17 -1.66 -5.85
CA THR A 240 6.75 -2.74 -5.04
C THR A 240 6.34 -2.69 -3.57
N ALA A 241 6.33 -1.50 -2.96
CA ALA A 241 5.88 -1.32 -1.58
C ALA A 241 4.39 -1.67 -1.39
N TRP A 242 3.54 -1.37 -2.39
CA TRP A 242 2.11 -1.68 -2.31
C TRP A 242 1.83 -3.16 -2.55
N LEU A 243 2.61 -3.80 -3.43
CA LEU A 243 2.58 -5.25 -3.60
C LEU A 243 2.97 -5.95 -2.28
N ARG A 244 4.02 -5.48 -1.59
CA ARG A 244 4.38 -5.96 -0.24
C ARG A 244 3.22 -5.77 0.75
N THR A 245 2.68 -4.55 0.87
CA THR A 245 1.53 -4.26 1.74
C THR A 245 0.34 -5.17 1.44
N LYS A 246 0.06 -5.44 0.16
CA LYS A 246 -1.04 -6.34 -0.25
C LYS A 246 -0.74 -7.79 0.15
N GLY A 247 0.50 -8.23 0.03
CA GLY A 247 0.95 -9.53 0.52
C GLY A 247 0.72 -9.68 2.03
N ASP A 248 1.09 -8.68 2.83
CA ASP A 248 0.86 -8.68 4.28
C ASP A 248 -0.65 -8.72 4.63
N VAL A 249 -1.48 -7.99 3.89
CA VAL A 249 -2.96 -8.07 4.04
C VAL A 249 -3.45 -9.50 3.80
N MET A 250 -3.02 -10.15 2.71
CA MET A 250 -3.43 -11.53 2.41
C MET A 250 -2.90 -12.51 3.46
N TYR A 251 -1.68 -12.29 3.96
CA TYR A 251 -1.07 -13.08 5.02
C TYR A 251 -1.88 -13.02 6.32
N VAL A 252 -2.23 -11.81 6.78
CA VAL A 252 -3.04 -11.60 7.99
C VAL A 252 -4.43 -12.22 7.86
N GLN A 253 -4.98 -12.27 6.66
CA GLN A 253 -6.26 -12.93 6.37
C GLN A 253 -6.17 -14.46 6.25
N GLY A 254 -4.97 -15.04 6.35
CA GLY A 254 -4.75 -16.48 6.21
C GLY A 254 -4.70 -16.99 4.76
N HIS A 255 -4.70 -16.09 3.77
CA HIS A 255 -4.59 -16.44 2.35
C HIS A 255 -3.12 -16.61 1.94
N TYR A 256 -2.46 -17.65 2.46
CA TYR A 256 -1.01 -17.83 2.34
C TYR A 256 -0.48 -17.93 0.90
N ALA A 257 -1.20 -18.61 -0.01
CA ALA A 257 -0.79 -18.72 -1.40
C ALA A 257 -0.84 -17.36 -2.13
N SER A 258 -1.91 -16.58 -1.92
CA SER A 258 -2.02 -15.23 -2.45
C SER A 258 -0.96 -14.30 -1.85
N ALA A 259 -0.62 -14.45 -0.57
CA ALA A 259 0.44 -13.68 0.06
C ALA A 259 1.79 -13.92 -0.65
N LEU A 260 2.15 -15.19 -0.89
CA LEU A 260 3.35 -15.55 -1.66
C LEU A 260 3.33 -14.97 -3.08
N MET A 261 2.20 -15.02 -3.77
CA MET A 261 2.03 -14.42 -5.10
C MET A 261 2.37 -12.91 -5.09
N TYR A 262 1.87 -12.15 -4.10
CA TYR A 262 2.17 -10.72 -4.01
C TYR A 262 3.62 -10.43 -3.59
N TYR A 263 4.19 -11.20 -2.65
CA TYR A 263 5.60 -11.06 -2.26
C TYR A 263 6.55 -11.37 -3.43
N LEU A 264 6.27 -12.41 -4.21
CA LEU A 264 7.05 -12.77 -5.40
C LEU A 264 6.87 -11.75 -6.51
N SER A 265 5.66 -11.21 -6.71
CA SER A 265 5.43 -10.08 -7.63
C SER A 265 6.28 -8.86 -7.26
N ALA A 266 6.30 -8.48 -5.98
CA ALA A 266 7.13 -7.38 -5.50
C ALA A 266 8.63 -7.65 -5.73
N ALA A 267 9.05 -8.90 -5.48
CA ALA A 267 10.44 -9.31 -5.63
C ALA A 267 10.87 -9.28 -7.11
N MET A 268 10.04 -9.84 -7.99
CA MET A 268 10.27 -9.86 -9.43
C MET A 268 10.40 -8.46 -10.02
N VAL A 269 9.53 -7.53 -9.64
CA VAL A 269 9.58 -6.13 -10.12
C VAL A 269 10.78 -5.38 -9.58
N SER A 270 11.11 -5.54 -8.29
CA SER A 270 12.22 -4.81 -7.65
C SER A 270 13.61 -5.30 -8.03
N SER A 271 13.73 -6.53 -8.55
CA SER A 271 15.01 -7.17 -8.88
C SER A 271 15.24 -7.41 -10.37
N ASP A 272 14.39 -6.85 -11.23
CA ASP A 272 14.41 -7.11 -12.68
C ASP A 272 14.43 -8.61 -12.99
N PHE A 273 13.35 -9.30 -12.61
CA PHE A 273 13.19 -10.74 -12.77
C PHE A 273 14.28 -11.57 -12.06
N PHE A 274 14.61 -11.16 -10.83
CA PHE A 274 15.60 -11.81 -9.96
C PHE A 274 17.02 -11.78 -10.53
N SER A 275 17.31 -10.80 -11.39
CA SER A 275 18.64 -10.58 -11.97
C SER A 275 19.51 -9.71 -11.08
N LEU A 276 18.89 -8.88 -10.24
CA LEU A 276 19.55 -7.98 -9.28
C LEU A 276 19.25 -8.39 -7.83
N PRO A 277 20.08 -7.98 -6.86
CA PRO A 277 19.80 -8.20 -5.45
C PRO A 277 18.48 -7.54 -5.01
N LEU A 278 17.74 -8.22 -4.12
CA LEU A 278 16.49 -7.68 -3.57
C LEU A 278 16.74 -6.50 -2.63
N PRO A 279 15.99 -5.39 -2.74
CA PRO A 279 16.15 -4.25 -1.84
C PRO A 279 15.76 -4.60 -0.40
N LYS A 280 16.70 -4.48 0.55
CA LYS A 280 16.45 -4.75 1.99
C LYS A 280 15.34 -3.90 2.61
N ALA A 281 15.07 -2.70 2.06
CA ALA A 281 13.97 -1.85 2.54
C ALA A 281 12.58 -2.48 2.30
N ILE A 282 12.48 -3.43 1.36
CA ILE A 282 11.24 -4.14 1.03
C ILE A 282 11.34 -5.61 1.47
N PHE A 283 12.52 -6.21 1.37
CA PHE A 283 12.77 -7.61 1.72
C PHE A 283 13.68 -7.69 2.94
N ASP A 284 13.08 -7.46 4.10
CA ASP A 284 13.71 -7.63 5.40
C ASP A 284 13.44 -9.05 5.97
N ASP A 285 14.07 -9.35 7.11
CA ASP A 285 13.89 -10.63 7.81
C ASP A 285 12.42 -10.91 8.17
N LEU A 286 11.63 -9.88 8.49
CA LEU A 286 10.21 -10.05 8.80
C LEU A 286 9.45 -10.53 7.57
N GLN A 287 9.73 -9.95 6.41
CA GLN A 287 9.14 -10.36 5.14
C GLN A 287 9.48 -11.81 4.79
N TYR A 288 10.73 -12.23 4.98
CA TYR A 288 11.13 -13.62 4.77
C TYR A 288 10.48 -14.57 5.78
N LYS A 289 10.34 -14.17 7.05
CA LYS A 289 9.59 -14.93 8.07
C LYS A 289 8.13 -15.13 7.67
N HIS A 290 7.46 -14.12 7.10
CA HIS A 290 6.12 -14.27 6.55
C HIS A 290 6.08 -15.30 5.41
N MET A 291 7.04 -15.25 4.47
CA MET A 291 7.13 -16.22 3.37
C MET A 291 7.36 -17.65 3.88
N ILE A 292 8.27 -17.84 4.84
CA ILE A 292 8.54 -19.13 5.50
C ILE A 292 7.27 -19.67 6.15
N HIS A 293 6.54 -18.82 6.87
CA HIS A 293 5.29 -19.20 7.51
C HIS A 293 4.22 -19.58 6.49
N CYS A 294 4.09 -18.84 5.39
CA CYS A 294 3.19 -19.21 4.28
C CYS A 294 3.53 -20.58 3.71
N CYS A 295 4.80 -20.84 3.35
CA CYS A 295 5.25 -22.12 2.84
C CYS A 295 4.94 -23.26 3.82
N THR A 296 5.21 -23.05 5.12
CA THR A 296 4.90 -24.03 6.17
C THR A 296 3.40 -24.33 6.25
N LYS A 297 2.54 -23.31 6.16
CA LYS A 297 1.07 -23.48 6.21
C LYS A 297 0.50 -24.18 4.97
N LEU A 298 1.20 -24.10 3.84
CA LEU A 298 0.87 -24.80 2.60
C LEU A 298 1.48 -26.21 2.52
N GLN A 299 2.22 -26.64 3.55
CA GLN A 299 3.00 -27.88 3.60
C GLN A 299 4.10 -27.95 2.54
N ASN A 300 4.61 -26.80 2.11
CA ASN A 300 5.79 -26.65 1.25
C ASN A 300 7.04 -26.51 2.14
N HIS A 301 7.41 -27.60 2.80
CA HIS A 301 8.43 -27.57 3.85
C HIS A 301 9.85 -27.39 3.30
N THR A 302 10.14 -27.88 2.10
CA THR A 302 11.45 -27.70 1.47
C THR A 302 11.67 -26.24 1.08
N GLN A 303 10.65 -25.58 0.52
CA GLN A 303 10.67 -24.15 0.22
C GLN A 303 10.87 -23.32 1.49
N ALA A 304 10.19 -23.68 2.58
CA ALA A 304 10.39 -23.03 3.87
C ALA A 304 11.84 -23.17 4.36
N SER A 305 12.44 -24.35 4.22
CA SER A 305 13.85 -24.59 4.57
C SER A 305 14.83 -23.82 3.70
N VAL A 306 14.58 -23.71 2.39
CA VAL A 306 15.42 -22.89 1.49
C VAL A 306 15.33 -21.41 1.88
N LEU A 307 14.12 -20.91 2.18
CA LEU A 307 13.89 -19.54 2.61
C LEU A 307 14.56 -19.20 3.95
N HIS A 308 14.82 -20.17 4.83
CA HIS A 308 15.57 -19.90 6.06
C HIS A 308 17.00 -19.40 5.80
N GLN A 309 17.60 -19.73 4.65
CA GLN A 309 18.91 -19.18 4.25
C GLN A 309 18.84 -17.71 3.80
N PHE A 310 17.65 -17.15 3.55
CA PHE A 310 17.47 -15.76 3.13
C PHE A 310 17.56 -14.77 4.30
N LEU A 311 17.39 -15.26 5.53
CA LEU A 311 17.52 -14.48 6.75
C LEU A 311 18.98 -14.04 6.95
N GLU A 312 19.19 -12.93 7.67
CA GLU A 312 20.55 -12.51 8.05
C GLU A 312 21.25 -13.59 8.88
N GLU A 313 20.51 -14.25 9.78
CA GLU A 313 20.94 -15.43 10.52
C GLU A 313 20.01 -16.62 10.21
N PRO A 314 20.51 -17.68 9.54
CA PRO A 314 19.70 -18.85 9.25
C PRO A 314 19.20 -19.55 10.51
N ASN A 315 17.89 -19.81 10.58
CA ASN A 315 17.30 -20.57 11.69
C ASN A 315 17.36 -22.08 11.41
N TYR A 316 18.52 -22.69 11.70
CA TYR A 316 18.76 -24.12 11.47
C TYR A 316 17.77 -25.02 12.21
N SER A 317 17.35 -24.69 13.43
CA SER A 317 16.40 -25.49 14.20
C SER A 317 15.07 -25.68 13.44
N MET A 318 14.52 -24.59 12.90
CA MET A 318 13.29 -24.64 12.12
C MET A 318 13.51 -25.24 10.73
N ALA A 319 14.64 -24.93 10.07
CA ALA A 319 14.98 -25.48 8.76
C ALA A 319 15.12 -27.02 8.80
N PHE A 320 15.83 -27.56 9.80
CA PHE A 320 15.96 -29.00 10.01
C PHE A 320 14.63 -29.66 10.34
N LYS A 321 13.79 -29.02 11.14
CA LYS A 321 12.45 -29.51 11.44
C LYS A 321 11.63 -29.64 10.15
N ALA A 322 11.62 -28.60 9.31
CA ALA A 322 10.89 -28.59 8.05
C ALA A 322 11.42 -29.65 7.05
N LEU A 323 12.75 -29.78 6.88
CA LEU A 323 13.34 -30.86 6.06
C LEU A 323 13.08 -32.27 6.64
N GLY A 324 12.81 -32.34 7.95
CA GLY A 324 12.48 -33.55 8.67
C GLY A 324 11.08 -34.09 8.38
N GLU A 325 10.17 -33.25 7.88
CA GLU A 325 8.79 -33.62 7.61
C GLU A 325 8.71 -34.75 6.55
N ARG A 326 7.67 -35.59 6.66
CA ARG A 326 7.45 -36.71 5.73
C ARG A 326 6.48 -36.38 4.61
N VAL A 327 5.55 -35.46 4.89
CA VAL A 327 4.51 -35.05 3.97
C VAL A 327 4.86 -33.64 3.51
N CYS A 328 5.23 -33.52 2.24
CA CYS A 328 5.58 -32.24 1.62
C CYS A 328 4.85 -32.12 0.28
N ASN A 329 4.34 -30.93 -0.01
CA ASN A 329 3.64 -30.62 -1.26
C ASN A 329 4.54 -29.97 -2.32
N ASP A 330 5.85 -29.88 -2.08
CA ASP A 330 6.78 -29.06 -2.86
C ASP A 330 7.89 -29.80 -3.61
N SER A 331 7.66 -31.01 -4.12
CA SER A 331 8.63 -31.75 -4.96
C SER A 331 10.05 -31.81 -4.35
N CYS A 332 10.12 -32.02 -3.02
CA CYS A 332 11.30 -32.11 -2.14
C CYS A 332 12.68 -31.92 -2.79
N ASP A 333 13.20 -32.95 -3.43
CA ASP A 333 14.57 -33.02 -3.97
C ASP A 333 14.86 -31.99 -5.08
N THR A 334 13.83 -31.51 -5.78
CA THR A 334 13.96 -30.52 -6.86
C THR A 334 14.61 -29.22 -6.37
N TYR A 335 14.38 -28.84 -5.10
CA TYR A 335 14.88 -27.59 -4.53
C TYR A 335 16.26 -27.71 -3.87
N TYR A 336 16.88 -28.90 -3.82
CA TYR A 336 18.20 -29.06 -3.18
C TYR A 336 19.31 -28.29 -3.90
N SER A 337 19.20 -28.14 -5.22
CA SER A 337 20.10 -27.28 -6.02
C SER A 337 20.06 -25.81 -5.60
N CYS A 338 19.02 -25.37 -4.90
CA CYS A 338 18.87 -24.02 -4.37
C CYS A 338 19.44 -23.83 -2.96
N ILE A 339 20.00 -24.88 -2.35
CA ILE A 339 20.64 -24.82 -1.03
C ILE A 339 22.13 -24.49 -1.24
N TRP A 340 22.61 -23.42 -0.60
CA TRP A 340 24.02 -23.03 -0.60
C TRP A 340 24.67 -23.19 0.78
N ASP A 341 23.87 -23.38 1.83
CA ASP A 341 24.36 -23.64 3.18
C ASP A 341 24.78 -25.11 3.34
N ILE A 342 26.08 -25.33 3.58
CA ILE A 342 26.67 -26.65 3.75
C ILE A 342 26.05 -27.41 4.93
N THR A 343 25.70 -26.72 6.02
CA THR A 343 25.10 -27.34 7.21
C THR A 343 23.75 -27.97 6.89
N LEU A 344 22.94 -27.31 6.05
CA LEU A 344 21.67 -27.86 5.59
C LEU A 344 21.87 -29.08 4.69
N LEU A 345 22.86 -29.03 3.78
CA LEU A 345 23.18 -30.16 2.91
C LEU A 345 23.70 -31.37 3.70
N GLU A 346 24.58 -31.16 4.69
CA GLU A 346 25.07 -32.22 5.58
C GLU A 346 23.92 -32.87 6.38
N PHE A 347 22.99 -32.06 6.87
CA PHE A 347 21.77 -32.56 7.51
C PHE A 347 20.98 -33.46 6.56
N LEU A 348 20.77 -33.04 5.31
CA LEU A 348 20.07 -33.84 4.30
C LEU A 348 20.78 -35.16 4.00
N VAL A 349 22.10 -35.19 3.90
CA VAL A 349 22.87 -36.44 3.72
C VAL A 349 22.60 -37.41 4.87
N ASN A 350 22.69 -36.94 6.12
CA ASN A 350 22.41 -37.74 7.30
C ASN A 350 20.95 -38.24 7.33
N HIS A 351 20.02 -37.36 6.99
CA HIS A 351 18.59 -37.66 6.97
C HIS A 351 18.23 -38.74 5.94
N HIS A 352 18.70 -38.59 4.70
CA HIS A 352 18.50 -39.59 3.64
C HIS A 352 19.20 -40.92 3.97
N THR A 353 20.38 -40.86 4.61
CA THR A 353 21.09 -42.07 5.09
C THR A 353 20.24 -42.85 6.09
N LYS A 354 19.62 -42.17 7.07
CA LYS A 354 18.74 -42.81 8.06
C LYS A 354 17.47 -43.40 7.45
N ARG A 355 16.97 -42.82 6.34
CA ARG A 355 15.79 -43.31 5.62
C ARG A 355 16.09 -44.38 4.58
N GLY A 356 17.37 -44.66 4.28
CA GLY A 356 17.77 -45.60 3.23
C GLY A 356 17.58 -45.07 1.81
N GLU A 357 17.41 -43.76 1.65
CA GLU A 357 17.14 -43.09 0.37
C GLU A 357 18.46 -42.81 -0.36
N THR A 358 19.01 -43.85 -0.99
CA THR A 358 20.38 -43.83 -1.54
C THR A 358 20.58 -42.85 -2.71
N ASP A 359 19.60 -42.73 -3.61
CA ASP A 359 19.67 -41.81 -4.75
C ASP A 359 19.66 -40.34 -4.31
N CYS A 360 18.72 -39.97 -3.43
CA CYS A 360 18.64 -38.63 -2.87
C CYS A 360 19.92 -38.28 -2.09
N ARG A 361 20.43 -39.22 -1.28
CA ARG A 361 21.71 -39.05 -0.58
C ARG A 361 22.85 -38.77 -1.57
N GLN A 362 22.95 -39.55 -2.65
CA GLN A 362 24.02 -39.40 -3.63
C GLN A 362 23.92 -38.07 -4.37
N HIS A 363 22.70 -37.62 -4.68
CA HIS A 363 22.45 -36.30 -5.26
C HIS A 363 22.94 -35.17 -4.34
N VAL A 364 22.61 -35.21 -3.04
CA VAL A 364 23.06 -34.20 -2.08
C VAL A 364 24.59 -34.20 -1.92
N ILE A 365 25.23 -35.39 -1.91
CA ILE A 365 26.70 -35.49 -1.89
C ILE A 365 27.33 -34.81 -3.11
N GLN A 366 26.73 -34.97 -4.30
CA GLN A 366 27.20 -34.27 -5.50
C GLN A 366 27.07 -32.76 -5.39
N LEU A 367 26.00 -32.25 -4.76
CA LEU A 367 25.82 -30.82 -4.50
C LEU A 367 26.89 -30.28 -3.54
N ILE A 368 27.18 -30.98 -2.44
CA ILE A 368 28.26 -30.59 -1.51
C ILE A 368 29.62 -30.57 -2.23
N GLY A 369 29.83 -31.46 -3.20
CA GLY A 369 31.05 -31.52 -4.01
C GLY A 369 31.23 -30.38 -5.03
N GLN A 370 30.25 -29.48 -5.18
CA GLN A 370 30.35 -28.34 -6.10
C GLN A 370 31.40 -27.34 -5.61
N LEU A 371 32.31 -26.96 -6.51
CA LEU A 371 33.46 -26.11 -6.17
C LEU A 371 33.02 -24.74 -5.63
N GLU A 372 31.92 -24.18 -6.13
CA GLU A 372 31.43 -22.88 -5.67
C GLU A 372 30.90 -22.88 -4.22
N LEU A 373 30.53 -24.05 -3.67
CA LEU A 373 30.04 -24.18 -2.29
C LEU A 373 31.14 -24.51 -1.27
N ASN A 374 32.41 -24.57 -1.69
CA ASN A 374 33.52 -24.85 -0.79
C ASN A 374 33.60 -23.76 0.30
N SER A 375 33.55 -24.18 1.57
CA SER A 375 33.61 -23.28 2.73
C SER A 375 34.93 -22.51 2.85
N ASN A 376 35.98 -22.96 2.17
CA ASN A 376 37.27 -22.28 2.10
C ASN A 376 37.37 -21.25 0.96
N ASN A 377 36.33 -21.13 0.11
CA ASN A 377 36.29 -20.07 -0.90
C ASN A 377 36.29 -18.69 -0.24
N ASN A 378 36.72 -17.67 -0.99
CA ASN A 378 36.56 -16.30 -0.53
C ASN A 378 35.07 -15.92 -0.42
N GLU A 379 34.77 -14.90 0.38
CA GLU A 379 33.39 -14.46 0.59
C GLU A 379 32.69 -14.01 -0.70
N GLU A 380 33.44 -13.55 -1.70
CA GLU A 380 32.89 -13.09 -2.97
C GLU A 380 32.30 -14.25 -3.77
N ILE A 381 33.03 -15.36 -3.91
CA ILE A 381 32.53 -16.58 -4.57
C ILE A 381 31.34 -17.14 -3.80
N GLN A 382 31.40 -17.17 -2.47
CA GLN A 382 30.29 -17.65 -1.64
C GLN A 382 29.04 -16.77 -1.82
N ARG A 383 29.20 -15.44 -1.85
CA ARG A 383 28.11 -14.49 -2.10
C ARG A 383 27.52 -14.65 -3.50
N GLU A 384 28.35 -14.84 -4.52
CA GLU A 384 27.88 -15.07 -5.89
C GLU A 384 27.12 -16.40 -6.02
N ALA A 385 27.66 -17.48 -5.46
CA ALA A 385 27.01 -18.79 -5.43
C ALA A 385 25.66 -18.76 -4.73
N ALA A 386 25.56 -18.04 -3.60
CA ALA A 386 24.31 -17.81 -2.89
C ALA A 386 23.35 -16.95 -3.72
N SER A 387 23.81 -15.88 -4.36
CA SER A 387 22.99 -14.99 -5.19
C SER A 387 22.37 -15.73 -6.38
N LEU A 388 23.14 -16.57 -7.08
CA LEU A 388 22.65 -17.39 -8.19
C LEU A 388 21.54 -18.35 -7.73
N ARG A 389 21.78 -19.07 -6.63
CA ARG A 389 20.81 -20.03 -6.07
C ARG A 389 19.55 -19.34 -5.53
N LYS A 390 19.68 -18.16 -4.91
CA LYS A 390 18.54 -17.29 -4.56
C LYS A 390 17.70 -16.96 -5.80
N GLY A 391 18.35 -16.55 -6.88
CA GLY A 391 17.68 -16.25 -8.15
C GLY A 391 16.97 -17.47 -8.76
N TRP A 392 17.61 -18.64 -8.77
CA TRP A 392 16.98 -19.89 -9.23
C TRP A 392 15.74 -20.25 -8.42
N PHE A 393 15.86 -20.18 -7.09
CA PHE A 393 14.77 -20.49 -6.18
C PHE A 393 13.58 -19.55 -6.37
N LEU A 394 13.82 -18.24 -6.38
CA LEU A 394 12.76 -17.25 -6.54
C LEU A 394 12.07 -17.34 -7.90
N ARG A 395 12.82 -17.65 -8.98
CA ARG A 395 12.22 -17.93 -10.30
C ARG A 395 11.36 -19.20 -10.30
N ALA A 396 11.79 -20.25 -9.61
CA ALA A 396 11.02 -21.47 -9.47
C ALA A 396 9.73 -21.24 -8.68
N MET A 397 9.81 -20.51 -7.56
CA MET A 397 8.62 -20.08 -6.82
C MET A 397 7.71 -19.20 -7.67
N ALA A 398 8.25 -18.22 -8.39
CA ALA A 398 7.47 -17.35 -9.27
C ALA A 398 6.68 -18.16 -10.30
N LYS A 399 7.29 -19.16 -10.94
CA LYS A 399 6.59 -20.07 -11.87
C LYS A 399 5.45 -20.88 -11.22
N GLN A 400 5.50 -21.09 -9.91
CA GLN A 400 4.47 -21.85 -9.18
C GLN A 400 3.29 -20.97 -8.74
N TYR A 401 3.55 -19.71 -8.37
CA TYR A 401 2.57 -18.86 -7.70
C TYR A 401 2.05 -17.69 -8.55
N LEU A 402 2.77 -17.27 -9.59
CA LEU A 402 2.37 -16.24 -10.55
C LEU A 402 1.87 -16.91 -11.83
#